data_AF-A0A9X6AEU2-F1
#
_entry.id   AF-A0A9X6AEU2-F1
#
_cell.length_a   1.000
_cell.length_b   1.000
_cell.length_c   1.000
_cell.angle_alpha   90.00
_cell.angle_beta   90.00
_cell.angle_gamma   90.00
#
_symmetry.space_group_name_H-M   'P 1'
#
loop_
_entity.id
_entity.type
_entity.pdbx_description
1 polymer ?
#
loop_
_entity_poly.entity_id
_entity_poly.type
_entity_poly.pdbx_seq_one_letter_code
_entity_poly.pdbx_strand_id
1 'polypeptide(L)' 'VHGQATAGAAIPLTDIQFGDLIFFYDNVSHVGFYTGNGMMIHAPSPGASIREESLFFAGQKAIHSALRPA' A
#
# COMPACT_ATOMS: atom_id res chain seq x y z
N VAL A 1 2.39 -8.00 -7.42
CA VAL A 1 2.12 -7.89 -5.97
C VAL A 1 2.76 -9.01 -5.15
N HIS A 2 2.46 -10.30 -5.36
CA HIS A 2 3.00 -11.39 -4.51
C HIS A 2 4.51 -11.36 -4.27
N GLY A 3 5.33 -11.15 -5.31
CA GLY A 3 6.79 -11.03 -5.14
C GLY A 3 7.24 -9.76 -4.41
N GLN A 4 6.47 -8.67 -4.46
CA GLN A 4 6.76 -7.43 -3.74
C GLN A 4 6.37 -7.54 -2.27
N ALA A 5 5.33 -8.31 -1.95
CA ALA A 5 4.84 -8.50 -0.57
C ALA A 5 5.85 -9.24 0.33
N THR A 6 6.90 -9.84 -0.25
CA THR A 6 7.97 -10.51 0.48
C THR A 6 9.35 -9.87 0.25
N ALA A 7 9.43 -8.79 -0.53
CA ALA A 7 10.69 -8.17 -0.95
C ALA A 7 11.07 -6.96 -0.09
N GLY A 8 11.22 -7.18 1.23
CA GLY A 8 11.67 -6.16 2.17
C GLY A 8 11.29 -6.47 3.61
N ALA A 9 11.36 -5.46 4.49
CA ALA A 9 11.06 -5.61 5.90
C ALA A 9 9.58 -5.28 6.18
N ALA A 10 8.88 -6.16 6.90
CA ALA A 10 7.53 -5.86 7.38
C ALA A 10 7.60 -4.75 8.45
N ILE A 11 6.73 -3.74 8.33
CA ILE A 11 6.70 -2.58 9.23
C ILE A 11 5.29 -2.41 9.80
N PRO A 12 5.12 -2.06 11.09
CA PRO A 12 3.83 -1.66 11.64
C PRO A 12 3.25 -0.45 10.89
N LEU A 13 1.92 -0.38 10.71
CA LEU A 13 1.28 0.77 10.06
C LEU A 13 1.55 2.12 10.76
N THR A 14 1.90 2.09 12.05
CA THR A 14 2.28 3.28 12.82
C THR A 14 3.66 3.83 12.46
N ASP A 15 4.52 3.01 11.83
CA ASP A 15 5.93 3.30 11.58
C ASP A 15 6.23 3.50 10.08
N ILE A 16 5.17 3.59 9.26
CA ILE A 16 5.29 3.78 7.81
C ILE A 16 5.89 5.14 7.48
N GLN A 17 6.78 5.13 6.49
CA GLN A 17 7.51 6.28 6.00
C GLN A 17 7.38 6.38 4.49
N PHE A 18 7.54 7.60 3.96
CA PHE A 18 7.54 7.83 2.51
C PHE A 18 8.43 6.79 1.81
N GLY A 19 7.88 6.07 0.84
CA GLY A 19 8.58 4.97 0.18
C GLY A 19 8.08 3.57 0.52
N ASP A 20 7.38 3.40 1.64
CA ASP A 20 6.87 2.10 2.04
C ASP A 20 5.72 1.64 1.12
N LEU A 21 5.65 0.33 0.88
CA LEU A 21 4.59 -0.30 0.11
C LEU A 21 3.47 -0.75 1.04
N ILE A 22 2.24 -0.39 0.69
CA ILE A 22 1.03 -0.78 1.43
C ILE A 22 0.25 -1.77 0.58
N PHE A 23 -0.01 -2.95 1.15
CA PHE A 23 -0.72 -4.04 0.50
C PHE A 23 -2.15 -4.14 1.02
N PHE A 24 -3.07 -4.46 0.11
CA PHE A 24 -4.49 -4.50 0.41
C PHE A 24 -5.12 -5.85 0.08
N TYR A 25 -6.19 -6.14 0.82
CA TYR A 25 -7.03 -7.34 0.76
C TYR A 25 -6.32 -8.63 1.18
N ASP A 26 -7.09 -9.63 1.65
CA ASP A 26 -6.56 -10.90 2.19
C ASP A 26 -5.73 -11.69 1.18
N ASN A 27 -6.03 -11.54 -0.12
CA ASN A 27 -5.29 -12.18 -1.20
C ASN A 27 -4.13 -11.32 -1.74
N VAL A 28 -3.80 -10.20 -1.07
CA VAL A 28 -2.72 -9.28 -1.44
C VAL A 28 -2.81 -8.86 -2.91
N SER A 29 -4.02 -8.51 -3.36
CA SER A 29 -4.29 -8.27 -4.78
C SER A 29 -3.99 -6.84 -5.24
N HIS A 30 -3.82 -5.90 -4.32
CA HIS A 30 -3.56 -4.49 -4.65
C HIS A 30 -2.40 -3.94 -3.81
N VAL A 31 -1.64 -3.01 -4.40
CA VAL A 31 -0.52 -2.32 -3.74
C VAL A 31 -0.57 -0.83 -4.01
N GLY A 32 -0.22 -0.04 -3.01
CA GLY A 32 0.05 1.40 -3.13
C GLY A 32 1.41 1.76 -2.58
N PHE A 33 1.92 2.91 -3.02
CA PHE A 33 3.19 3.47 -2.55
C PHE A 33 2.90 4.64 -1.61
N TYR A 34 3.34 4.56 -0.37
CA TYR A 34 3.04 5.55 0.65
C TYR A 34 3.78 6.87 0.37
N THR A 35 3.03 7.96 0.29
CA THR A 35 3.50 9.31 -0.05
C THR A 35 3.50 10.26 1.16
N GLY A 36 3.15 9.76 2.35
CA GLY A 36 3.07 10.55 3.59
C GLY A 36 1.65 10.97 3.93
N ASN A 37 1.45 11.54 5.12
CA ASN A 37 0.18 12.09 5.59
C ASN A 37 -1.04 11.15 5.47
N GLY A 38 -0.84 9.83 5.58
CA GLY A 38 -1.92 8.85 5.39
C GLY A 38 -2.39 8.67 3.94
N MET A 39 -1.57 9.08 2.97
CA MET A 39 -1.84 9.02 1.53
C MET A 39 -0.93 8.02 0.82
N MET A 40 -1.39 7.53 -0.33
CA MET A 40 -0.61 6.72 -1.25
C MET A 40 -0.86 7.10 -2.69
N ILE A 41 0.13 6.86 -3.55
CA ILE A 41 -0.07 6.83 -4.99
C ILE A 41 -0.27 5.37 -5.47
N HIS A 42 -1.26 5.16 -6.32
CA HIS A 42 -1.58 3.83 -6.88
C HIS A 42 -2.28 3.92 -8.24
N ALA A 43 -2.36 2.78 -8.94
CA ALA A 43 -3.24 2.58 -10.09
C ALA A 43 -4.49 1.79 -9.63
N PRO A 44 -5.65 2.45 -9.39
CA PRO A 44 -6.75 1.85 -8.62
C PRO A 44 -7.47 0.71 -9.34
N SER A 45 -7.57 0.77 -10.66
CA SER A 45 -8.26 -0.24 -11.47
C SER A 45 -7.90 -0.11 -12.95
N PRO A 46 -8.15 -1.15 -13.78
CA PRO A 46 -7.94 -1.07 -15.22
C PRO A 46 -8.72 0.09 -15.85
N GLY A 47 -8.02 0.91 -16.65
CA GLY A 47 -8.61 2.07 -17.34
C GLY A 47 -8.70 3.34 -16.49
N ALA A 48 -8.42 3.29 -15.19
CA ALA A 48 -8.34 4.47 -14.35
C ALA A 48 -6.94 5.10 -14.36
N SER A 49 -6.88 6.42 -14.19
CA SER A 49 -5.62 7.14 -14.05
C SER A 49 -4.95 6.86 -12.71
N ILE A 50 -3.62 6.89 -12.71
CA ILE A 50 -2.82 6.92 -11.48
C ILE A 50 -3.19 8.17 -10.68
N ARG A 51 -3.40 8.01 -9.38
CA ARG A 51 -3.77 9.10 -8.49
C ARG A 51 -3.24 8.89 -7.08
N GLU A 52 -3.20 9.97 -6.32
CA GLU A 52 -3.00 9.94 -4.88
C GLU A 52 -4.36 9.79 -4.18
N GLU A 53 -4.44 8.90 -3.20
CA GLU A 53 -5.66 8.60 -2.45
C GLU A 53 -5.32 8.21 -1.00
N SER A 54 -6.29 8.35 -0.09
CA SER A 54 -6.10 7.95 1.30
C SER A 54 -5.85 6.45 1.41
N LEU A 55 -4.96 6.04 2.31
CA LEU A 55 -4.79 4.63 2.68
C LEU A 55 -6.10 3.97 3.14
N PHE A 56 -7.02 4.77 3.67
CA PHE A 56 -8.28 4.27 4.22
C PHE A 56 -9.45 4.31 3.22
N PHE A 57 -9.19 4.56 1.93
CA PHE A 57 -10.25 4.67 0.92
C PHE A 57 -11.18 3.44 0.86
N ALA A 58 -10.61 2.25 1.03
CA ALA A 58 -11.33 0.97 1.06
C ALA A 58 -11.69 0.51 2.50
N GLY A 59 -11.46 1.37 3.50
CA GLY A 59 -11.61 1.07 4.92
C GLY A 59 -10.38 0.41 5.54
N GLN A 60 -10.18 0.61 6.85
CA GLN A 60 -9.00 0.12 7.57
C GLN A 60 -8.81 -1.41 7.49
N LYS A 61 -9.90 -2.17 7.40
CA LYS A 61 -9.86 -3.64 7.26
C LYS A 61 -9.28 -4.11 5.93
N ALA A 62 -9.30 -3.27 4.90
CA ALA A 62 -8.72 -3.61 3.62
C ALA A 62 -7.19 -3.56 3.63
N ILE A 63 -6.57 -2.89 4.60
CA ILE A 63 -5.12 -2.81 4.71
C ILE A 63 -4.62 -4.14 5.26
N HIS A 64 -3.87 -4.88 4.44
CA HIS A 64 -3.33 -6.19 4.79
C HIS A 64 -2.00 -6.05 5.53
N SER A 65 -1.03 -5.31 4.95
CA SER A 65 0.31 -5.17 5.51
C SER A 65 1.06 -3.98 4.93
N ALA A 66 2.09 -3.51 5.64
CA ALA A 66 3.06 -2.53 5.15
C ALA A 66 4.46 -3.13 5.12
N LEU A 67 5.24 -2.77 4.11
CA LEU A 67 6.59 -3.27 3.90
C LEU A 67 7.51 -2.14 3.42
N ARG A 68 8.71 -2.08 3.99
CA ARG A 68 9.80 -1.23 3.54
C ARG A 68 10.68 -2.00 2.55
N PRO A 69 10.71 -1.61 1.27
CA PRO A 69 11.61 -2.23 0.29
C PRO A 69 13.08 -2.12 0.72
N ALA A 70 13.88 -3.11 0.34
CA ALA A 70 15.33 -3.13 0.57
C ALA A 70 16.10 -2.28 -0.46
#